data_AF-X1TH25-F1
#
_entry.id   AF-X1TH25-F1
#
_cell.length_a   1.000
_cell.length_b   1.000
_cell.length_c   1.000
_cell.angle_alpha   90.00
_cell.angle_beta   90.00
_cell.angle_gamma   90.00
#
_symmetry.space_group_name_H-M   'P 1'
#
loop_
_entity.id
_entity.type
_entity.pdbx_description
1 polymer ?
#
loop_
_entity_poly.entity_id
_entity_poly.type
_entity_poly.pdbx_seq_one_letter_code
_entity_poly.pdbx_strand_id
1 'polypeptide(L)'
;FELEKIALTSDQVSTLGLPPMPAKTSDPRYERFAASYGNEVTELDALPPDVLESVIAQAIEADIDWDKWNKTLAETESEREEVKEKLSRLGFL
;
A
#
# COMPACT_ATOMS: atom_id res chain seq x y z
N PHE A 1 -5.30 10.87 13.70
CA PHE A 1 -4.81 9.92 12.69
C PHE A 1 -3.32 10.10 12.58
N GLU A 2 -2.59 9.03 12.34
CA GLU A 2 -1.15 9.06 12.06
C GLU A 2 -0.95 8.99 10.54
N LEU A 3 0.11 9.61 10.03
CA LEU A 3 0.46 9.55 8.62
C LEU A 3 1.81 8.85 8.51
N GLU A 4 1.82 7.71 7.84
CA GLU A 4 3.03 6.95 7.56
C GLU A 4 3.43 7.11 6.09
N LYS A 5 4.72 7.35 5.86
CA LYS A 5 5.29 7.37 4.50
C LYS A 5 5.80 5.97 4.16
N ILE A 6 5.03 5.23 3.36
CA ILE A 6 5.35 3.84 2.95
C ILE A 6 6.24 3.76 1.69
N ALA A 7 6.15 4.79 0.84
CA ALA A 7 6.97 4.98 -0.35
C ALA A 7 7.08 6.49 -0.64
N LEU A 8 8.03 7.01 -1.39
CA LEU A 8 9.37 6.54 -1.74
C LEU A 8 10.34 6.89 -0.58
N THR A 9 10.81 5.91 0.19
CA THR A 9 11.72 6.13 1.34
C THR A 9 13.18 6.20 0.91
N SER A 10 14.04 6.83 1.71
CA SER A 10 15.49 6.89 1.40
C SER A 10 16.14 5.50 1.35
N ASP A 11 15.65 4.58 2.16
CA ASP A 11 16.10 3.19 2.14
C ASP A 11 15.74 2.51 0.81
N GLN A 12 14.48 2.64 0.35
CA GLN A 12 14.05 2.14 -0.95
C GLN A 12 14.88 2.71 -2.11
N VAL A 13 15.19 4.02 -2.08
CA VAL A 13 16.05 4.67 -3.08
C VAL A 13 17.42 4.01 -3.12
N SER A 14 18.06 3.82 -1.96
CA SER A 14 19.41 3.26 -1.86
C SER A 14 19.47 1.77 -2.20
N THR A 15 18.51 0.98 -1.71
CA THR A 15 18.48 -0.48 -1.86
C THR A 15 18.13 -0.90 -3.28
N LEU A 16 17.23 -0.18 -3.95
CA LEU A 16 16.83 -0.47 -5.32
C LEU A 16 17.71 0.22 -6.36
N GLY A 17 18.66 1.07 -5.93
CA GLY A 17 19.55 1.81 -6.82
C GLY A 17 18.78 2.71 -7.79
N LEU A 18 17.74 3.38 -7.29
CA LEU A 18 16.87 4.19 -8.14
C LEU A 18 17.61 5.40 -8.72
N PRO A 19 17.35 5.76 -9.99
CA PRO A 19 18.09 6.83 -10.65
C PRO A 19 17.88 8.19 -9.97
N PRO A 20 18.96 8.94 -9.69
CA PRO A 20 18.85 10.33 -9.30
C PRO A 20 18.57 11.22 -10.52
N MET A 21 17.97 12.38 -10.28
CA MET A 21 17.86 13.47 -11.24
C MET A 21 18.12 14.83 -10.57
N PRO A 22 18.53 15.86 -11.32
CA PRO A 22 18.73 17.18 -10.75
C PRO A 22 17.46 17.73 -10.09
N ALA A 23 17.59 18.20 -8.85
CA ALA A 23 16.48 18.82 -8.14
C ALA A 23 16.08 20.15 -8.80
N LYS A 24 14.77 20.47 -8.73
CA LYS A 24 14.23 21.71 -9.28
C LYS A 24 14.64 22.90 -8.41
N THR A 25 15.68 23.63 -8.84
CA THR A 25 16.21 24.81 -8.14
C THR A 25 15.21 25.96 -7.98
N SER A 26 14.18 26.01 -8.83
CA SER A 26 13.09 26.99 -8.73
C SER A 26 11.98 26.62 -7.75
N ASP A 27 11.99 25.41 -7.14
CA ASP A 27 11.06 25.08 -6.06
C ASP A 27 11.40 25.92 -4.82
N PRO A 28 10.42 26.62 -4.20
CA PRO A 28 10.68 27.44 -3.01
C PRO A 28 11.25 26.66 -1.82
N ARG A 29 11.16 25.32 -1.83
CA ARG A 29 11.70 24.43 -0.81
C ARG A 29 13.09 23.90 -1.13
N TYR A 30 13.65 24.23 -2.30
CA TYR A 30 14.92 23.70 -2.79
C TYR A 30 16.06 23.88 -1.78
N GLU A 31 16.28 25.09 -1.25
CA GLU A 31 17.38 25.36 -0.33
C GLU A 31 17.34 24.46 0.93
N ARG A 32 16.13 24.27 1.49
CA ARG A 32 15.93 23.40 2.65
C ARG A 32 16.16 21.92 2.30
N PHE A 33 15.67 21.50 1.14
CA PHE A 33 15.87 20.15 0.64
C PHE A 33 17.36 19.87 0.41
N ALA A 34 18.05 20.77 -0.29
CA ALA A 34 19.45 20.63 -0.66
C ALA A 34 20.39 20.61 0.55
N ALA A 35 20.09 21.43 1.57
CA ALA A 35 20.82 21.39 2.84
C ALA A 35 20.68 20.04 3.58
N SER A 36 19.59 19.30 3.35
CA SER A 36 19.30 18.04 4.05
C SER A 36 19.71 16.80 3.23
N TYR A 37 19.55 16.85 1.91
CA TYR A 37 19.61 15.67 1.02
C TYR A 37 20.49 15.88 -0.22
N GLY A 38 21.03 17.08 -0.46
CA GLY A 38 21.80 17.39 -1.66
C GLY A 38 20.97 17.89 -2.85
N ASN A 39 21.61 18.05 -4.00
CA ASN A 39 21.02 18.67 -5.19
C ASN A 39 20.38 17.68 -6.17
N GLU A 40 20.24 16.42 -5.77
CA GLU A 40 19.62 15.36 -6.56
C GLU A 40 18.36 14.84 -5.85
N VAL A 41 17.37 14.46 -6.63
CA VAL A 41 16.11 13.86 -6.18
C VAL A 41 15.87 12.55 -6.91
N THR A 42 15.11 11.66 -6.29
CA THR A 42 14.50 10.51 -6.97
C THR A 42 13.00 10.72 -6.98
N GLU A 43 12.39 10.54 -8.14
CA GLU A 43 10.94 10.65 -8.32
C GLU A 43 10.26 9.30 -8.06
N LEU A 44 8.99 9.33 -7.66
CA LEU A 44 8.24 8.12 -7.33
C LEU A 44 8.07 7.19 -8.54
N ASP A 45 7.99 7.74 -9.74
CA ASP A 45 7.87 6.98 -11.00
C ASP A 45 9.14 6.20 -11.37
N ALA A 46 10.25 6.43 -10.66
CA ALA A 46 11.45 5.62 -10.77
C ALA A 46 11.29 4.24 -10.10
N LEU A 47 10.31 4.06 -9.21
CA LEU A 47 10.01 2.74 -8.65
C LEU A 47 9.40 1.83 -9.70
N PRO A 48 9.83 0.56 -9.79
CA PRO A 48 9.13 -0.45 -10.57
C PRO A 48 7.66 -0.55 -10.14
N PRO A 49 6.69 -0.59 -11.08
CA PRO A 49 5.26 -0.59 -10.73
C PRO A 49 4.83 -1.75 -9.81
N ASP A 50 5.39 -2.94 -10.03
CA ASP A 50 5.16 -4.13 -9.22
C ASP A 50 5.70 -3.99 -7.79
N VAL A 51 6.83 -3.31 -7.62
CA VAL A 51 7.39 -2.98 -6.29
C VAL A 51 6.47 -2.00 -5.57
N LEU A 52 6.00 -0.95 -6.25
CA LEU A 52 5.06 0.01 -5.65
C LEU A 52 3.74 -0.66 -5.24
N GLU A 53 3.20 -1.52 -6.11
CA GLU A 53 2.01 -2.33 -5.82
C GLU A 53 2.21 -3.19 -4.57
N SER A 54 3.34 -3.89 -4.48
CA SER A 54 3.66 -4.73 -3.33
C SER A 54 3.80 -3.95 -2.03
N VAL A 55 4.47 -2.78 -2.06
CA VAL A 55 4.61 -1.91 -0.87
C VAL A 55 3.25 -1.42 -0.38
N ILE A 56 2.37 -1.03 -1.30
CA ILE A 56 1.02 -0.56 -0.96
C ILE A 56 0.18 -1.71 -0.38
N ALA A 57 0.19 -2.88 -1.02
CA ALA A 57 -0.56 -4.05 -0.55
C ALA A 57 -0.13 -4.44 0.86
N GLN A 58 1.18 -4.55 1.10
CA GLN A 58 1.72 -4.90 2.42
C GLN A 58 1.36 -3.88 3.50
N ALA A 59 1.42 -2.59 3.20
CA ALA A 59 1.03 -1.54 4.15
C ALA A 59 -0.46 -1.64 4.52
N ILE A 60 -1.33 -1.87 3.53
CA ILE A 60 -2.77 -2.06 3.77
C ILE A 60 -3.00 -3.33 4.61
N GLU A 61 -2.38 -4.45 4.24
CA GLU A 61 -2.53 -5.73 4.91
C GLU A 61 -2.04 -5.72 6.36
N ALA A 62 -1.00 -4.93 6.65
CA ALA A 62 -0.48 -4.75 8.00
C ALA A 62 -1.47 -4.04 8.94
N ASP A 63 -2.34 -3.18 8.39
CA ASP A 63 -3.38 -2.46 9.13
C ASP A 63 -4.68 -3.26 9.29
N ILE A 64 -4.79 -4.44 8.68
CA ILE A 64 -5.97 -5.30 8.80
C ILE A 64 -5.92 -6.10 10.10
N ASP A 65 -6.97 -5.96 10.92
CA ASP A 65 -7.26 -6.90 12.01
C ASP A 65 -7.75 -8.22 11.40
N TRP A 66 -6.80 -9.13 11.16
CA TRP A 66 -7.06 -10.41 10.51
C TRP A 66 -7.95 -11.35 11.32
N ASP A 67 -7.93 -11.25 12.65
CA ASP A 67 -8.81 -12.06 13.50
C ASP A 67 -10.27 -11.63 13.31
N LYS A 68 -10.52 -10.31 13.34
CA LYS A 68 -11.84 -9.75 13.07
C LYS A 68 -12.28 -10.02 11.63
N TRP A 69 -11.38 -9.84 10.66
CA TRP A 69 -11.64 -10.12 9.25
C TRP A 69 -12.07 -11.57 9.03
N ASN A 70 -11.26 -12.51 9.52
CA ASN A 70 -11.50 -13.94 9.34
C ASN A 70 -12.75 -14.41 10.08
N LYS A 71 -13.05 -13.83 11.26
CA LYS A 71 -14.30 -14.08 11.96
C LYS A 71 -15.51 -13.66 11.10
N THR A 72 -15.50 -12.45 10.56
CA THR A 72 -16.60 -11.96 9.69
C THR A 72 -16.72 -12.79 8.42
N LEU A 73 -15.60 -13.23 7.85
CA LEU A 73 -15.59 -14.13 6.69
C LEU A 73 -16.26 -15.48 7.00
N ALA A 74 -15.92 -16.08 8.15
CA ALA A 74 -16.50 -17.35 8.59
C ALA A 74 -18.01 -17.24 8.89
N GLU A 75 -18.44 -16.15 9.53
CA GLU A 75 -19.86 -15.86 9.78
C GLU A 75 -20.63 -15.75 8.44
N THR A 76 -20.08 -15.00 7.48
CA THR A 76 -20.68 -14.81 6.15
C THR A 76 -20.83 -16.14 5.39
N GLU A 77 -19.82 -17.02 5.47
CA GLU A 77 -19.87 -18.32 4.80
C GLU A 77 -20.91 -19.25 5.43
N SER A 78 -21.01 -19.26 6.76
CA SER A 78 -22.05 -20.02 7.47
C SER A 78 -23.46 -19.55 7.08
N GLU A 79 -23.67 -18.24 7.01
CA GLU A 79 -24.95 -17.66 6.59
C GLU A 79 -25.31 -18.01 5.13
N ARG A 80 -24.32 -18.02 4.24
CA ARG A 80 -24.50 -18.43 2.84
C ARG A 80 -24.95 -19.88 2.71
N GLU A 81 -24.30 -20.79 3.42
CA GLU A 81 -24.67 -22.20 3.39
C GLU A 81 -26.07 -22.43 4.00
N GLU A 82 -26.42 -21.73 5.10
CA GLU A 82 -27.79 -21.78 5.63
C GLU A 82 -28.86 -21.33 4.62
N VAL A 83 -28.60 -20.24 3.89
CA VAL A 83 -29.52 -19.74 2.85
C VAL A 83 -29.66 -20.76 1.73
N LYS A 84 -28.55 -21.34 1.28
CA LYS A 84 -28.52 -22.35 0.22
C LYS A 84 -29.27 -23.63 0.62
N GLU A 85 -29.12 -24.08 1.86
CA GLU A 85 -29.90 -25.20 2.40
C GLU A 85 -31.40 -24.89 2.44
N LYS A 86 -31.78 -23.69 2.87
CA LYS A 86 -33.19 -23.26 2.89
C LYS A 86 -33.78 -23.19 1.48
N LEU A 87 -33.04 -22.66 0.51
CA LEU A 87 -33.45 -22.61 -0.90
C LEU A 87 -33.63 -24.00 -1.50
N SER A 88 -32.71 -24.92 -1.21
CA SER A 88 -32.79 -26.32 -1.64
C SER A 88 -34.03 -27.01 -1.07
N ARG A 89 -34.33 -26.77 0.21
CA ARG A 89 -35.53 -27.31 0.87
C ARG A 89 -36.84 -26.79 0.26
N LEU A 90 -36.83 -25.56 -0.23
CA LEU A 90 -37.98 -24.92 -0.86
C LEU A 90 -38.11 -25.24 -2.37
N GLY A 91 -37.17 -26.01 -2.94
CA GLY A 91 -37.20 -26.43 -4.35
C GLY A 91 -36.78 -25.35 -5.35
N PHE A 92 -36.06 -24.33 -4.89
CA PHE A 92 -35.50 -23.27 -5.75
C PHE A 92 -34.06 -23.57 -6.22
N LEU A 93 -33.42 -24.57 -5.62
CA LEU A 93 -32.13 -25.18 -5.97
C LEU A 93 -32.27 -26.71 -5.85
#